data_AF-A0A956AFU4-F1
#
_entry.id   AF-A0A956AFU4-F1
#
_cell.length_a   1.000
_cell.length_b   1.000
_cell.length_c   1.000
_cell.angle_alpha   90.00
_cell.angle_beta   90.00
_cell.angle_gamma   90.00
#
_symmetry.space_group_name_H-M   'P 1'
#
loop_
_entity.id
_entity.type
_entity.pdbx_description
1 polymer ?
#
loop_
_entity_poly.entity_id
_entity_poly.type
_entity_poly.pdbx_seq_one_letter_code
_entity_poly.pdbx_strand_id
1 'polypeptide(L)'
;MAIVTIFNHGTGYNRAKGVENNELVGWLHSHVIGEEARMDDGRLVPGNFIINEGPGSTAGGIALPTNVNPMTGRERGHETVKLGKTPGQDRSAFAKGFAGEGAGKRWALTGNIAGAGWDENVQRTVHLIQALKYDHDLDVTQVNMVGWSRGAVTSIRIANKLYEVFGASIRCNIFGLDPVAGQNAGVTMEDTRTLPESVDTYVAILSMNEERRSFAPQDRDRMDIAATTTRCFLPMPGKHSEQVMGTSGVAQT
;
A
#
# COMPACT_ATOMS: atom_id res chain seq x y z
N MET A 1 15.75 8.31 14.82
CA MET A 1 15.75 7.24 13.80
C MET A 1 14.72 6.17 14.13
N ALA A 2 13.60 6.19 13.41
CA ALA A 2 12.50 5.26 13.52
C ALA A 2 12.34 4.46 12.22
N ILE A 3 12.04 3.18 12.37
CA ILE A 3 11.75 2.26 11.26
C ILE A 3 10.26 1.97 11.31
N VAL A 4 9.58 2.13 10.17
CA VAL A 4 8.15 1.77 10.02
C VAL A 4 8.02 0.61 9.05
N THR A 5 7.23 -0.40 9.40
CA THR A 5 6.94 -1.54 8.51
C THR A 5 5.52 -1.45 7.96
N ILE A 6 5.33 -1.62 6.66
CA ILE A 6 4.03 -1.58 6.00
C ILE A 6 3.69 -2.96 5.46
N PHE A 7 2.50 -3.45 5.80
CA PHE A 7 1.95 -4.71 5.33
C PHE A 7 0.83 -4.43 4.32
N ASN A 8 1.03 -4.84 3.07
CA ASN A 8 0.10 -4.60 1.97
C ASN A 8 -0.55 -5.93 1.53
N HIS A 9 -1.81 -6.14 1.92
CA HIS A 9 -2.56 -7.34 1.50
C HIS A 9 -2.82 -7.34 -0.02
N GLY A 10 -2.90 -8.54 -0.58
CA GLY A 10 -3.25 -8.78 -1.98
C GLY A 10 -4.75 -8.66 -2.23
N THR A 11 -5.12 -8.71 -3.50
CA THR A 11 -6.51 -8.48 -3.92
C THR A 11 -7.51 -9.37 -3.20
N GLY A 12 -8.58 -8.79 -2.68
CA GLY A 12 -9.64 -9.57 -2.07
C GLY A 12 -9.28 -10.09 -0.68
N TYR A 13 -8.12 -9.69 -0.14
CA TYR A 13 -7.66 -9.97 1.22
C TYR A 13 -7.65 -8.68 2.04
N ASN A 14 -7.88 -8.85 3.33
CA ASN A 14 -7.82 -7.81 4.34
C ASN A 14 -7.21 -8.45 5.59
N ARG A 15 -6.90 -7.65 6.60
CA ARG A 15 -6.27 -8.10 7.85
C ARG A 15 -6.95 -9.32 8.48
N ALA A 16 -8.28 -9.40 8.48
CA ALA A 16 -8.99 -10.54 9.07
C ALA A 16 -8.88 -11.78 8.20
N LYS A 17 -9.19 -11.63 6.91
CA LYS A 17 -9.14 -12.75 5.95
C LYS A 17 -7.73 -13.29 5.79
N GLY A 18 -6.72 -12.43 5.86
CA GLY A 18 -5.32 -12.83 5.80
C GLY A 18 -4.93 -13.73 6.96
N VAL A 19 -5.32 -13.36 8.19
CA VAL A 19 -5.10 -14.19 9.37
C VAL A 19 -5.88 -15.50 9.29
N GLU A 20 -7.16 -15.44 8.92
CA GLU A 20 -8.03 -16.62 8.78
C GLU A 20 -7.47 -17.65 7.78
N ASN A 21 -6.89 -17.17 6.67
CA ASN A 21 -6.39 -18.02 5.59
C ASN A 21 -4.90 -18.35 5.73
N ASN A 22 -4.26 -17.98 6.85
CA ASN A 22 -2.82 -18.13 7.05
C ASN A 22 -2.01 -17.56 5.87
N GLU A 23 -2.45 -16.40 5.36
CA GLU A 23 -1.74 -15.61 4.35
C GLU A 23 -0.44 -15.10 4.97
N LEU A 24 0.69 -15.19 4.27
CA LEU A 24 2.00 -14.77 4.77
C LEU A 24 2.03 -13.31 5.27
N VAL A 25 1.39 -12.37 4.57
CA VAL A 25 1.29 -10.97 5.04
C VAL A 25 0.44 -10.89 6.32
N GLY A 26 -0.65 -11.67 6.38
CA GLY A 26 -1.48 -11.86 7.55
C GLY A 26 -0.71 -12.37 8.77
N TRP A 27 0.08 -13.40 8.53
CA TRP A 27 0.96 -14.01 9.53
C TRP A 27 2.00 -13.00 10.01
N LEU A 28 2.70 -12.31 9.10
CA LEU A 28 3.75 -11.35 9.45
C LEU A 28 3.24 -10.19 10.30
N HIS A 29 2.12 -9.56 9.91
CA HIS A 29 1.58 -8.45 10.69
C HIS A 29 0.98 -8.88 12.03
N SER A 30 0.72 -10.18 12.22
CA SER A 30 0.25 -10.74 13.50
C SER A 30 1.40 -11.13 14.43
N HIS A 31 2.61 -11.26 13.89
CA HIS A 31 3.83 -11.63 14.64
C HIS A 31 4.85 -10.48 14.73
N VAL A 32 4.56 -9.33 14.14
CA VAL A 32 5.36 -8.11 14.32
C VAL A 32 5.17 -7.59 15.74
N ILE A 33 6.26 -7.17 16.38
CA ILE A 33 6.21 -6.54 17.70
C ILE A 33 5.98 -5.04 17.52
N GLY A 34 4.94 -4.51 18.16
CA GLY A 34 4.69 -3.08 18.25
C GLY A 34 3.21 -2.73 18.08
N GLU A 35 2.95 -1.53 17.57
CA GLU A 35 1.60 -0.95 17.46
C GLU A 35 1.32 -0.47 16.03
N GLU A 36 0.07 -0.63 15.59
CA GLU A 36 -0.38 -0.14 14.29
C GLU A 36 -0.53 1.38 14.33
N ALA A 37 0.21 2.08 13.47
CA ALA A 37 -0.05 3.46 13.14
C ALA A 37 -1.32 3.57 12.28
N ARG A 38 -2.30 4.33 12.75
CA ARG A 38 -3.59 4.49 12.06
C ARG A 38 -4.20 5.86 12.33
N MET A 39 -5.09 6.28 11.44
CA MET A 39 -5.99 7.39 11.74
C MET A 39 -7.21 6.85 12.48
N ASP A 40 -7.54 7.48 13.60
CA ASP A 40 -8.70 7.21 14.42
C ASP A 40 -9.51 8.50 14.57
N ASP A 41 -10.62 8.59 13.84
CA ASP A 41 -11.51 9.75 13.84
C ASP A 41 -10.80 11.11 13.60
N GLY A 42 -9.85 11.15 12.67
CA GLY A 42 -9.07 12.34 12.33
C GLY A 42 -7.83 12.56 13.21
N ARG A 43 -7.59 11.69 14.20
CA ARG A 43 -6.40 11.73 15.06
C ARG A 43 -5.42 10.63 14.69
N LEU A 44 -4.14 10.95 14.62
CA LEU A 44 -3.10 9.94 14.49
C LEU A 44 -2.97 9.15 15.80
N VAL A 45 -3.13 7.83 15.69
CA VAL A 45 -2.62 6.87 16.66
C VAL A 45 -1.22 6.49 16.18
N PRO A 46 -0.15 6.87 16.90
CA PRO A 46 1.21 6.57 16.47
C PRO A 46 1.49 5.07 16.61
N GLY A 47 2.43 4.57 15.81
CA GLY A 47 2.82 3.16 15.81
C GLY A 47 4.06 2.93 14.95
N ASN A 48 4.55 1.70 14.94
CA ASN A 48 5.75 1.29 14.19
C ASN A 48 5.42 0.38 12.98
N PHE A 49 4.15 0.07 12.75
CA PHE A 49 3.73 -0.57 11.51
C PHE A 49 2.40 -0.05 10.98
N ILE A 50 2.14 -0.23 9.69
CA ILE A 50 0.89 0.14 9.02
C ILE A 50 0.35 -1.09 8.31
N ILE A 51 -0.96 -1.34 8.41
CA ILE A 51 -1.62 -2.40 7.64
C ILE A 51 -2.52 -1.75 6.58
N ASN A 52 -2.30 -2.10 5.32
CA ASN A 52 -3.13 -1.71 4.19
C ASN A 52 -3.93 -2.90 3.68
N GLU A 53 -5.24 -2.71 3.57
CA GLU A 53 -6.14 -3.74 3.06
C GLU A 53 -5.96 -3.92 1.56
N GLY A 54 -6.23 -5.13 1.09
CA GLY A 54 -6.10 -5.46 -0.32
C GLY A 54 -7.15 -4.78 -1.18
N PRO A 55 -6.80 -4.37 -2.41
CA PRO A 55 -7.75 -3.85 -3.40
C PRO A 55 -8.91 -4.82 -3.62
N GLY A 56 -10.14 -4.29 -3.66
CA GLY A 56 -11.35 -5.10 -3.87
C GLY A 56 -11.64 -6.14 -2.79
N SER A 57 -11.08 -6.01 -1.59
CA SER A 57 -11.51 -6.80 -0.42
C SER A 57 -12.97 -6.51 -0.07
N THR A 58 -13.67 -7.51 0.49
CA THR A 58 -15.07 -7.41 0.93
C THR A 58 -15.17 -7.50 2.45
N ALA A 59 -16.21 -6.88 3.00
CA ALA A 59 -16.31 -6.54 4.41
C ALA A 59 -16.77 -7.72 5.30
N GLY A 60 -15.96 -8.04 6.29
CA GLY A 60 -16.33 -8.73 7.53
C GLY A 60 -16.23 -7.77 8.74
N GLY A 61 -16.80 -6.56 8.60
CA GLY A 61 -16.69 -5.49 9.62
C GLY A 61 -15.41 -4.64 9.53
N ILE A 62 -14.55 -4.85 8.52
CA ILE A 62 -13.37 -4.01 8.26
C ILE A 62 -13.72 -2.95 7.22
N ALA A 63 -13.42 -1.69 7.54
CA ALA A 63 -13.63 -0.57 6.64
C ALA A 63 -12.62 -0.62 5.47
N LEU A 64 -13.14 -0.65 4.23
CA LEU A 64 -12.34 -0.83 3.03
C LEU A 64 -11.59 0.47 2.66
N PRO A 65 -10.42 0.39 1.98
CA PRO A 65 -9.67 1.58 1.56
C PRO A 65 -10.51 2.56 0.75
N THR A 66 -11.39 2.06 -0.13
CA THR A 66 -12.30 2.87 -0.94
C THR A 66 -13.40 3.56 -0.12
N ASN A 67 -13.74 2.98 1.03
CA ASN A 67 -14.84 3.41 1.88
C ASN A 67 -14.37 4.25 3.06
N VAL A 68 -13.07 4.50 3.18
CA VAL A 68 -12.47 5.28 4.27
C VAL A 68 -11.79 6.51 3.67
N ASN A 69 -11.90 7.65 4.35
CA ASN A 69 -11.11 8.81 3.99
C ASN A 69 -9.64 8.53 4.42
N PRO A 70 -8.69 8.51 3.48
CA PRO A 70 -7.30 8.16 3.78
C PRO A 70 -6.62 9.14 4.74
N MET A 71 -7.14 10.36 4.86
CA MET A 71 -6.60 11.41 5.72
C MET A 71 -7.19 11.37 7.13
N THR A 72 -8.44 10.92 7.30
CA THR A 72 -9.12 10.99 8.61
C THR A 72 -9.39 9.62 9.21
N GLY A 73 -9.32 8.53 8.45
CA GLY A 73 -9.71 7.20 8.92
C GLY A 73 -11.21 7.03 9.13
N ARG A 74 -12.02 8.06 8.88
CA ARG A 74 -13.49 7.99 8.96
C ARG A 74 -14.05 7.23 7.77
N GLU A 75 -15.14 6.50 8.00
CA GLU A 75 -15.95 6.02 6.88
C GLU A 75 -16.35 7.22 6.02
N ARG A 76 -16.21 7.06 4.71
CA ARG A 76 -16.81 7.96 3.74
C ARG A 76 -18.31 7.73 3.83
N GLY A 77 -18.96 8.43 4.75
CA GLY A 77 -20.40 8.54 4.70
C GLY A 77 -20.81 9.22 3.40
N HIS A 78 -22.12 9.26 3.13
CA HIS A 78 -22.73 10.34 2.34
C HIS A 78 -22.54 11.71 3.06
N GLU A 79 -21.39 11.95 3.69
CA GLU A 79 -20.99 13.20 4.28
C GLU A 79 -20.66 14.16 3.14
N THR A 80 -21.71 14.84 2.69
CA THR A 80 -21.59 16.29 2.55
C THR A 80 -21.11 16.80 3.91
N VAL A 81 -19.81 16.88 4.10
CA VAL A 81 -19.25 17.61 5.21
C VAL A 81 -19.79 19.03 5.09
N LYS A 82 -20.79 19.36 5.92
CA LYS A 82 -21.22 20.73 6.17
C LYS A 82 -20.16 21.37 7.06
N LEU A 83 -18.94 21.48 6.55
CA LEU A 83 -17.97 22.42 7.08
C LEU A 83 -18.54 23.81 6.80
N GLY A 84 -18.64 24.64 7.84
CA GLY A 84 -19.34 25.91 7.88
C GLY A 84 -19.44 26.60 6.53
N LYS A 85 -20.67 26.66 6.00
CA LYS A 85 -20.97 27.50 4.84
C LYS A 85 -20.73 28.94 5.25
N THR A 86 -19.61 29.52 4.89
CA THR A 86 -19.61 30.95 4.57
C THR A 86 -20.52 31.09 3.35
N PRO A 87 -21.67 31.79 3.44
CA PRO A 87 -22.61 31.86 2.33
C PRO A 87 -21.90 32.46 1.11
N GLY A 88 -21.81 31.70 0.00
CA GLY A 88 -21.37 32.23 -1.29
C GLY A 88 -20.04 31.72 -1.87
N GLN A 89 -19.32 30.81 -1.22
CA GLN A 89 -18.13 30.18 -1.83
C GLN A 89 -18.19 28.65 -1.76
N ASP A 90 -18.63 28.04 -2.85
CA ASP A 90 -18.42 26.60 -3.05
C ASP A 90 -16.91 26.31 -3.04
N ARG A 91 -16.46 25.46 -2.11
CA ARG A 91 -15.05 25.02 -2.10
C ARG A 91 -14.76 24.35 -3.43
N SER A 92 -13.75 24.86 -4.14
CA SER A 92 -13.34 24.30 -5.41
C SER A 92 -13.03 22.81 -5.27
N ALA A 93 -13.21 22.04 -6.34
CA ALA A 93 -12.91 20.60 -6.38
C ALA A 93 -11.50 20.24 -5.86
N PHE A 94 -10.56 21.20 -5.90
CA PHE A 94 -9.23 21.11 -5.24
C PHE A 94 -9.31 20.77 -3.77
N ALA A 95 -10.08 21.56 -3.00
CA ALA A 95 -10.07 21.49 -1.56
C ALA A 95 -10.76 20.22 -1.06
N LYS A 96 -11.73 19.71 -1.84
CA LYS A 96 -12.41 18.43 -1.58
C LYS A 96 -11.50 17.23 -1.88
N GLY A 97 -10.80 17.26 -3.03
CA GLY A 97 -9.81 16.24 -3.38
C GLY A 97 -8.55 16.22 -2.50
N PHE A 98 -8.14 17.37 -1.95
CA PHE A 98 -7.03 17.47 -0.99
C PHE A 98 -7.40 16.91 0.40
N ALA A 99 -8.68 16.96 0.77
CA ALA A 99 -9.19 16.46 2.05
C ALA A 99 -9.60 14.98 2.03
N GLY A 100 -9.39 14.26 0.93
CA GLY A 100 -9.81 12.86 0.78
C GLY A 100 -11.33 12.67 0.57
N GLU A 101 -12.07 13.75 0.36
CA GLU A 101 -13.53 13.76 0.17
C GLU A 101 -13.86 13.97 -1.32
N GLY A 102 -13.81 12.86 -2.06
CA GLY A 102 -14.21 12.81 -3.47
C GLY A 102 -13.05 12.61 -4.44
N ALA A 103 -13.33 11.86 -5.50
CA ALA A 103 -12.44 11.64 -6.64
C ALA A 103 -12.22 12.97 -7.39
N GLY A 104 -11.23 13.76 -6.96
CA GLY A 104 -11.19 15.20 -7.26
C GLY A 104 -9.81 15.82 -7.49
N LYS A 105 -9.02 15.25 -8.40
CA LYS A 105 -8.20 15.98 -9.39
C LYS A 105 -7.07 16.95 -9.01
N ARG A 106 -6.58 17.08 -7.76
CA ARG A 106 -5.60 18.17 -7.50
C ARG A 106 -4.37 17.90 -6.63
N TRP A 107 -4.00 16.63 -6.41
CA TRP A 107 -2.62 16.20 -6.11
C TRP A 107 -1.94 15.51 -7.31
N ALA A 108 -2.43 15.81 -8.53
CA ALA A 108 -1.92 15.27 -9.79
C ALA A 108 -0.53 15.81 -10.15
N LEU A 109 0.50 15.39 -9.42
CA LEU A 109 1.88 15.40 -9.94
C LEU A 109 2.24 14.08 -10.63
N THR A 110 1.48 13.00 -10.40
CA THR A 110 1.60 11.74 -11.15
C THR A 110 0.21 11.11 -11.27
N GLY A 111 -0.45 11.40 -12.41
CA GLY A 111 -1.80 10.96 -12.68
C GLY A 111 -1.87 9.48 -13.03
N ASN A 112 -2.40 8.66 -12.12
CA ASN A 112 -3.15 7.45 -12.44
C ASN A 112 -4.07 7.13 -11.25
N ILE A 113 -5.31 7.62 -11.31
CA ILE A 113 -6.33 7.24 -10.33
C ILE A 113 -7.02 5.97 -10.84
N ALA A 114 -6.60 4.82 -10.33
CA ALA A 114 -7.28 3.55 -10.55
C ALA A 114 -8.10 3.26 -9.29
N GLY A 115 -9.38 3.68 -9.30
CA GLY A 115 -10.33 3.63 -8.17
C GLY A 115 -10.70 2.23 -7.66
N ALA A 116 -9.70 1.42 -7.31
CA ALA A 116 -9.83 0.05 -6.81
C ALA A 116 -9.25 -0.13 -5.38
N GLY A 117 -8.88 0.96 -4.69
CA GLY A 117 -8.32 0.94 -3.33
C GLY A 117 -6.79 1.09 -3.27
N TRP A 118 -6.09 1.11 -4.40
CA TRP A 118 -4.64 1.34 -4.41
C TRP A 118 -4.27 2.77 -4.04
N ASP A 119 -4.92 3.76 -4.65
CA ASP A 119 -4.56 5.16 -4.45
C ASP A 119 -4.85 5.58 -3.02
N GLU A 120 -5.94 5.07 -2.45
CA GLU A 120 -6.29 5.28 -1.05
C GLU A 120 -5.25 4.69 -0.10
N ASN A 121 -4.74 3.48 -0.37
CA ASN A 121 -3.66 2.88 0.43
C ASN A 121 -2.37 3.70 0.35
N VAL A 122 -2.00 4.15 -0.85
CA VAL A 122 -0.80 4.99 -1.05
C VAL A 122 -0.96 6.31 -0.31
N GLN A 123 -2.09 7.01 -0.49
CA GLN A 123 -2.39 8.28 0.17
C GLN A 123 -2.37 8.15 1.69
N ARG A 124 -3.09 7.16 2.23
CA ARG A 124 -3.15 6.90 3.67
C ARG A 124 -1.76 6.65 4.24
N THR A 125 -0.98 5.81 3.57
CA THR A 125 0.38 5.47 4.02
C THR A 125 1.27 6.71 4.06
N VAL A 126 1.33 7.48 2.98
CA VAL A 126 2.18 8.67 2.91
C VAL A 126 1.74 9.71 3.93
N HIS A 127 0.43 9.87 4.14
CA HIS A 127 -0.09 10.74 5.18
C HIS A 127 0.32 10.30 6.58
N LEU A 128 0.20 9.01 6.91
CA LEU A 128 0.63 8.46 8.19
C LEU A 128 2.14 8.66 8.40
N ILE A 129 2.97 8.39 7.39
CA ILE A 129 4.42 8.61 7.48
C ILE A 129 4.74 10.09 7.69
N GLN A 130 4.06 11.00 6.99
CA GLN A 130 4.22 12.43 7.18
C GLN A 130 3.84 12.87 8.61
N ALA A 131 2.70 12.40 9.11
CA ALA A 131 2.22 12.74 10.45
C ALA A 131 3.11 12.16 11.55
N LEU A 132 3.57 10.91 11.40
CA LEU A 132 4.57 10.32 12.30
C LEU A 132 5.85 11.16 12.31
N LYS A 133 6.33 11.57 11.12
CA LYS A 133 7.59 12.29 10.98
C LYS A 133 7.57 13.70 11.54
N TYR A 134 6.51 14.47 11.27
CA TYR A 134 6.48 15.89 11.59
C TYR A 134 5.57 16.25 12.75
N ASP A 135 4.45 15.54 12.94
CA ASP A 135 3.49 15.88 14.00
C ASP A 135 3.81 15.17 15.31
N HIS A 136 4.53 14.04 15.25
CA HIS A 136 4.91 13.22 16.40
C HIS A 136 6.43 13.15 16.65
N ASP A 137 7.21 13.94 15.91
CA ASP A 137 8.68 14.03 16.02
C ASP A 137 9.39 12.66 15.97
N LEU A 138 8.77 11.68 15.31
CA LEU A 138 9.42 10.40 15.04
C LEU A 138 10.30 10.60 13.82
N ASP A 139 11.60 10.64 14.01
CA ASP A 139 12.53 10.73 12.88
C ASP A 139 12.52 9.44 12.03
N VAL A 140 11.47 9.25 11.22
CA VAL A 140 11.31 8.13 10.29
C VAL A 140 12.31 8.31 9.17
N THR A 141 13.25 7.37 9.09
CA THR A 141 14.32 7.36 8.07
C THR A 141 14.27 6.12 7.20
N GLN A 142 13.51 5.10 7.61
CA GLN A 142 13.41 3.85 6.90
C GLN A 142 12.01 3.27 6.93
N VAL A 143 11.57 2.78 5.78
CA VAL A 143 10.29 2.12 5.57
C VAL A 143 10.52 0.73 4.97
N ASN A 144 10.12 -0.31 5.68
CA ASN A 144 10.11 -1.67 5.16
C ASN A 144 8.70 -2.00 4.66
N MET A 145 8.58 -2.65 3.51
CA MET A 145 7.28 -2.96 2.91
C MET A 145 7.22 -4.42 2.53
N VAL A 146 6.18 -5.10 2.99
CA VAL A 146 5.86 -6.46 2.57
C VAL A 146 4.52 -6.43 1.88
N GLY A 147 4.40 -7.05 0.72
CA GLY A 147 3.10 -7.21 0.09
C GLY A 147 3.08 -8.34 -0.91
N TRP A 148 1.87 -8.76 -1.30
CA TRP A 148 1.70 -9.77 -2.34
C TRP A 148 0.68 -9.36 -3.39
N SER A 149 0.78 -9.92 -4.60
CA SER A 149 -0.13 -9.58 -5.70
C SER A 149 -0.14 -8.06 -5.94
N ARG A 150 -1.34 -7.49 -6.06
CA ARG A 150 -1.58 -6.04 -6.09
C ARG A 150 -1.11 -5.30 -4.82
N GLY A 151 -0.97 -5.98 -3.69
CA GLY A 151 -0.37 -5.42 -2.46
C GLY A 151 1.13 -5.18 -2.62
N ALA A 152 1.86 -6.09 -3.27
CA ALA A 152 3.27 -5.87 -3.59
C ALA A 152 3.46 -4.68 -4.56
N VAL A 153 2.56 -4.54 -5.54
CA VAL A 153 2.53 -3.37 -6.42
C VAL A 153 2.19 -2.10 -5.64
N THR A 154 1.35 -2.18 -4.61
CA THR A 154 1.09 -1.05 -3.71
C THR A 154 2.38 -0.62 -3.00
N SER A 155 3.26 -1.54 -2.59
CA SER A 155 4.58 -1.21 -2.05
C SER A 155 5.46 -0.42 -3.03
N ILE A 156 5.46 -0.80 -4.32
CA ILE A 156 6.19 -0.08 -5.38
C ILE A 156 5.65 1.35 -5.52
N ARG A 157 4.32 1.50 -5.54
CA ARG A 157 3.66 2.82 -5.63
C ARG A 157 3.93 3.69 -4.40
N ILE A 158 3.91 3.11 -3.20
CA ILE A 158 4.26 3.80 -1.95
C ILE A 158 5.70 4.30 -2.02
N ALA A 159 6.66 3.48 -2.47
CA ALA A 159 8.06 3.89 -2.58
C ALA A 159 8.25 5.10 -3.51
N ASN A 160 7.61 5.08 -4.68
CA ASN A 160 7.61 6.22 -5.60
C ASN A 160 7.02 7.47 -4.94
N LYS A 161 5.89 7.33 -4.24
CA LYS A 161 5.24 8.49 -3.63
C LYS A 161 6.01 9.03 -2.43
N LEU A 162 6.65 8.17 -1.63
CA LEU A 162 7.56 8.60 -0.58
C LEU A 162 8.77 9.34 -1.16
N TYR A 163 9.34 8.86 -2.26
CA TYR A 163 10.44 9.56 -2.92
C TYR A 163 10.01 10.92 -3.48
N GLU A 164 8.81 11.01 -4.07
CA GLU A 164 8.26 12.27 -4.57
C GLU A 164 8.10 13.32 -3.46
N VAL A 165 7.63 12.90 -2.27
CA VAL A 165 7.34 13.80 -1.14
C VAL A 165 8.58 14.11 -0.30
N PHE A 166 9.45 13.12 -0.08
CA PHE A 166 10.54 13.18 0.89
C PHE A 166 11.94 13.08 0.25
N GLY A 167 12.04 12.91 -1.06
CA GLY A 167 13.30 12.61 -1.74
C GLY A 167 13.95 11.34 -1.18
N ALA A 168 15.29 11.36 -1.11
CA ALA A 168 16.06 10.24 -0.55
C ALA A 168 16.12 10.21 1.00
N SER A 169 15.38 11.09 1.71
CA SER A 169 15.44 11.18 3.18
C SER A 169 14.79 10.00 3.91
N ILE A 170 13.91 9.25 3.22
CA ILE A 170 13.33 8.00 3.70
C ILE A 170 13.79 6.87 2.78
N ARG A 171 14.57 5.96 3.33
CA ARG A 171 15.02 4.75 2.63
C ARG A 171 13.93 3.67 2.64
N CYS A 172 13.80 2.92 1.56
CA CYS A 172 12.77 1.90 1.41
C CYS A 172 13.39 0.50 1.18
N ASN A 173 12.80 -0.52 1.80
CA ASN A 173 13.05 -1.92 1.46
C ASN A 173 11.73 -2.61 1.12
N ILE A 174 11.72 -3.40 0.05
CA ILE A 174 10.50 -4.05 -0.43
C ILE A 174 10.72 -5.56 -0.53
N PHE A 175 9.85 -6.32 0.12
CA PHE A 175 9.68 -7.76 -0.07
C PHE A 175 8.34 -8.03 -0.75
N GLY A 176 8.38 -8.28 -2.06
CA GLY A 176 7.22 -8.52 -2.91
C GLY A 176 6.99 -10.01 -3.16
N LEU A 177 5.75 -10.44 -3.04
CA LEU A 177 5.31 -11.81 -3.30
C LEU A 177 4.41 -11.80 -4.54
N ASP A 178 4.96 -12.24 -5.66
CA ASP A 178 4.34 -12.27 -6.98
C ASP A 178 3.64 -10.93 -7.35
N PRO A 179 4.41 -9.86 -7.61
CA PRO A 179 3.91 -8.51 -7.76
C PRO A 179 3.10 -8.33 -9.05
N VAL A 180 1.80 -8.56 -8.98
CA VAL A 180 0.89 -8.50 -10.13
C VAL A 180 0.05 -7.24 -10.09
N ALA A 181 0.23 -6.36 -11.08
CA ALA A 181 -0.57 -5.13 -11.21
C ALA A 181 -1.99 -5.42 -11.75
N GLY A 182 -2.11 -6.45 -12.58
CA GLY A 182 -3.34 -6.82 -13.27
C GLY A 182 -3.53 -6.08 -14.60
N GLN A 183 -3.89 -6.83 -15.65
CA GLN A 183 -4.16 -6.27 -16.98
C GLN A 183 -3.02 -5.34 -17.47
N ASN A 184 -3.36 -4.25 -18.17
CA ASN A 184 -2.39 -3.33 -18.75
C ASN A 184 -1.74 -2.39 -17.72
N ALA A 185 -2.26 -2.31 -16.49
CA ALA A 185 -1.74 -1.39 -15.47
C ALA A 185 -0.25 -1.59 -15.23
N GLY A 186 0.20 -2.85 -15.25
CA GLY A 186 1.61 -3.20 -15.07
C GLY A 186 2.55 -2.78 -16.20
N VAL A 187 2.04 -2.24 -17.30
CA VAL A 187 2.83 -1.75 -18.43
C VAL A 187 2.61 -0.25 -18.62
N THR A 188 1.38 0.23 -18.45
CA THR A 188 0.99 1.62 -18.76
C THR A 188 1.17 2.58 -17.58
N MET A 189 1.21 2.08 -16.34
CA MET A 189 1.38 2.91 -15.14
C MET A 189 2.83 2.88 -14.68
N GLU A 190 3.52 4.01 -14.77
CA GLU A 190 4.94 4.15 -14.39
C GLU A 190 5.21 3.79 -12.92
N ASP A 191 4.36 4.28 -12.01
CA ASP A 191 4.47 4.05 -10.57
C ASP A 191 4.22 2.58 -10.15
N THR A 192 3.84 1.71 -11.08
CA THR A 192 3.72 0.26 -10.84
C THR A 192 4.97 -0.53 -11.23
N ARG A 193 5.90 0.09 -11.96
CA ARG A 193 7.08 -0.59 -12.54
C ARG A 193 8.41 0.10 -12.24
N THR A 194 8.39 1.35 -11.79
CA THR A 194 9.61 2.10 -11.45
C THR A 194 9.98 1.92 -9.97
N LEU A 195 11.24 1.67 -9.65
CA LEU A 195 11.78 1.77 -8.30
C LEU A 195 12.75 2.96 -8.20
N PRO A 196 12.46 3.96 -7.35
CA PRO A 196 13.33 5.12 -7.20
C PRO A 196 14.63 4.77 -6.43
N GLU A 197 15.61 5.67 -6.50
CA GLU A 197 16.91 5.50 -5.81
C GLU A 197 16.82 5.49 -4.27
N SER A 198 15.67 5.85 -3.70
CA SER A 198 15.39 5.68 -2.27
C SER A 198 15.16 4.23 -1.87
N VAL A 199 14.95 3.32 -2.82
CA VAL A 199 14.82 1.88 -2.55
C VAL A 199 16.21 1.25 -2.45
N ASP A 200 16.59 0.81 -1.25
CA ASP A 200 17.85 0.12 -0.99
C ASP A 200 17.81 -1.33 -1.45
N THR A 201 16.74 -2.04 -1.06
CA THR A 201 16.59 -3.48 -1.32
C THR A 201 15.22 -3.80 -1.89
N TYR A 202 15.21 -4.59 -2.98
CA TYR A 202 14.01 -5.18 -3.56
C TYR A 202 14.18 -6.69 -3.72
N VAL A 203 13.37 -7.47 -3.01
CA VAL A 203 13.29 -8.93 -3.16
C VAL A 203 11.90 -9.28 -3.67
N ALA A 204 11.83 -10.00 -4.78
CA ALA A 204 10.57 -10.44 -5.37
C ALA A 204 10.55 -11.96 -5.53
N ILE A 205 9.54 -12.62 -4.95
CA ILE A 205 9.18 -13.99 -5.31
C ILE A 205 8.30 -13.96 -6.56
N LEU A 206 8.57 -14.80 -7.55
CA LEU A 206 7.79 -14.89 -8.80
C LEU A 206 7.17 -16.28 -8.94
N SER A 207 5.86 -16.35 -9.19
CA SER A 207 5.16 -17.62 -9.40
C SER A 207 5.44 -18.20 -10.78
N MET A 208 6.13 -19.34 -10.83
CA MET A 208 6.51 -19.95 -12.12
C MET A 208 5.38 -20.71 -12.83
N ASN A 209 4.31 -21.08 -12.11
CA ASN A 209 3.20 -21.87 -12.66
C ASN A 209 1.91 -21.06 -12.78
N GLU A 210 1.99 -19.73 -12.77
CA GLU A 210 0.86 -18.85 -13.05
C GLU A 210 0.69 -18.61 -14.55
N GLU A 211 -0.39 -19.12 -15.12
CA GLU A 211 -0.62 -19.14 -16.58
C GLU A 211 -1.61 -18.06 -17.06
N ARG A 212 -2.30 -17.36 -16.15
CA ARG A 212 -3.26 -16.33 -16.52
C ARG A 212 -2.52 -15.12 -17.09
N ARG A 213 -2.83 -14.75 -18.34
CA ARG A 213 -2.21 -13.59 -19.03
C ARG A 213 -2.33 -12.27 -18.27
N SER A 214 -3.44 -12.07 -17.56
CA SER A 214 -3.68 -10.87 -16.75
C SER A 214 -2.89 -10.86 -15.42
N PHE A 215 -2.14 -11.93 -15.12
CA PHE A 215 -1.36 -12.11 -13.90
C PHE A 215 0.16 -12.07 -14.14
N ALA A 216 0.60 -11.51 -15.26
CA ALA A 216 2.03 -11.36 -15.49
C ALA A 216 2.65 -10.41 -14.44
N PRO A 217 3.68 -10.86 -13.69
CA PRO A 217 4.24 -10.11 -12.57
C PRO A 217 5.13 -8.95 -13.03
N GLN A 218 5.45 -8.04 -12.11
CA GLN A 218 6.52 -7.06 -12.24
C GLN A 218 7.87 -7.77 -12.04
N ASP A 219 8.30 -8.45 -13.10
CA ASP A 219 9.60 -9.11 -13.19
C ASP A 219 10.70 -8.12 -13.65
N ARG A 220 11.93 -8.64 -13.78
CA ARG A 220 13.10 -7.87 -14.21
C ARG A 220 12.90 -7.14 -15.53
N ASP A 221 12.16 -7.72 -16.47
CA ASP A 221 12.07 -7.20 -17.83
C ASP A 221 10.94 -6.14 -17.94
N ARG A 222 10.05 -6.09 -16.95
CA ARG A 222 8.96 -5.10 -16.84
C ARG A 222 9.30 -3.91 -15.97
N MET A 223 10.25 -4.07 -15.05
CA MET A 223 10.59 -3.04 -14.07
C MET A 223 11.76 -2.14 -14.53
N ASP A 224 11.65 -0.85 -14.20
CA ASP A 224 12.73 0.13 -14.27
C ASP A 224 13.27 0.34 -12.85
N ILE A 225 14.47 -0.18 -12.58
CA ILE A 225 15.03 -0.23 -11.23
C ILE A 225 16.31 0.60 -11.19
N ALA A 226 16.36 1.57 -10.27
CA ALA A 226 17.55 2.38 -10.05
C ALA A 226 18.81 1.51 -9.88
N ALA A 227 19.92 1.92 -10.51
CA ALA A 227 21.15 1.14 -10.53
C ALA A 227 21.73 0.89 -9.12
N THR A 228 21.41 1.76 -8.16
CA THR A 228 21.84 1.68 -6.75
C THR A 228 21.05 0.67 -5.93
N THR A 229 19.89 0.21 -6.40
CA THR A 229 19.03 -0.73 -5.67
C THR A 229 19.57 -2.17 -5.76
N THR A 230 19.80 -2.78 -4.61
CA THR A 230 20.05 -4.23 -4.51
C THR A 230 18.77 -4.96 -4.84
N ARG A 231 18.77 -5.79 -5.90
CA ARG A 231 17.59 -6.49 -6.38
C ARG A 231 17.80 -8.00 -6.47
N CYS A 232 16.82 -8.77 -6.01
CA CYS A 232 16.81 -10.23 -6.08
C CYS A 232 15.43 -10.71 -6.56
N PHE A 233 15.41 -11.44 -7.68
CA PHE A 233 14.20 -12.09 -8.19
C PHE A 233 14.33 -13.59 -7.98
N LEU A 234 13.39 -14.16 -7.23
CA LEU A 234 13.38 -15.55 -6.80
C LEU A 234 12.22 -16.28 -7.50
N PRO A 235 12.46 -16.96 -8.63
CA PRO A 235 11.45 -17.80 -9.26
C PRO A 235 11.16 -19.00 -8.37
N MET A 236 9.90 -19.17 -7.99
CA MET A 236 9.44 -20.26 -7.12
C MET A 236 8.36 -21.09 -7.82
N PRO A 237 8.35 -22.43 -7.63
CA PRO A 237 7.28 -23.26 -8.15
C PRO A 237 5.95 -22.90 -7.47
N GLY A 238 4.85 -23.14 -8.17
CA GLY A 238 3.49 -22.90 -7.71
C GLY A 238 2.79 -21.74 -8.42
N LYS A 239 1.48 -21.66 -8.20
CA LYS A 239 0.57 -20.62 -8.70
C LYS A 239 0.59 -19.39 -7.80
N HIS A 240 -0.05 -18.31 -8.26
CA HIS A 240 -0.08 -17.00 -7.60
C HIS A 240 -0.32 -17.02 -6.08
N SER A 241 -1.37 -17.72 -5.62
CA SER A 241 -1.70 -17.78 -4.19
C SER A 241 -0.85 -18.80 -3.42
N GLU A 242 -0.26 -19.79 -4.08
CA GLU A 242 0.56 -20.82 -3.43
C GLU A 242 1.88 -20.23 -2.90
N GLN A 243 2.28 -19.05 -3.37
CA GLN A 243 3.43 -18.32 -2.84
C GLN A 243 3.21 -17.71 -1.46
N VAL A 244 1.95 -17.62 -1.01
CA VAL A 244 1.60 -16.86 0.19
C VAL A 244 0.67 -17.57 1.14
N MET A 245 -0.10 -18.56 0.69
CA MET A 245 -1.01 -19.30 1.57
C MET A 245 -0.23 -20.39 2.29
N GLY A 246 -0.29 -20.40 3.62
CA GLY A 246 0.18 -21.54 4.39
C GLY A 246 -0.66 -22.79 4.08
N THR A 247 -0.02 -23.95 3.99
CA THR A 247 -0.74 -25.21 3.85
C THR A 247 -1.53 -25.47 5.14
N SER A 248 -2.86 -25.53 5.05
CA SER A 248 -3.73 -26.02 6.11
C SER A 248 -3.52 -27.53 6.27
N GLY A 249 -2.41 -27.92 6.89
CA GLY A 249 -2.01 -29.33 6.94
C GLY A 249 -0.81 -29.72 7.79
N VAL A 250 -0.15 -28.81 8.51
CA VAL A 250 0.84 -29.22 9.52
C VAL A 250 0.41 -28.64 10.86
N ALA A 251 -0.08 -29.53 11.72
CA ALA A 251 -0.36 -29.23 13.11
C ALA A 251 0.86 -28.52 13.73
N GLN A 252 0.60 -27.42 14.44
CA GLN A 252 1.57 -26.89 15.39
C GLN A 252 1.92 -28.02 16.37
N THR A 253 3.13 -28.56 16.27
CA THR A 253 3.75 -29.40 17.29
C THR A 253 4.50 -28.54 18.28
#